data_AF-A0A2Z5N8M9-F1
#
_entry.id   AF-A0A2Z5N8M9-F1
#
_cell.length_a   1.000
_cell.length_b   1.000
_cell.length_c   1.000
_cell.angle_alpha   90.00
_cell.angle_beta   90.00
_cell.angle_gamma   90.00
#
_symmetry.space_group_name_H-M   'P 1'
#
loop_
_entity.id
_entity.type
_entity.pdbx_description
1 polymer ?
#
loop_
_entity_poly.entity_id
_entity_poly.type
_entity_poly.pdbx_seq_one_letter_code
_entity_poly.pdbx_strand_id
1 'polypeptide(L)'
;MYRPIRAAGAALALASAAAAFAATLAAPYAQQLVDITLAAHPELTILALHVTPPTERDNVIIASNIGRIGKRADADDLAVLDSGRPRVEVTKTGDLSVELPMHDARGKTIGVIGSTFRYAPGTDRNVIVRQAEQVRDELAGRTPSLAALFQPTR
;
A
#
# COMPACT_ATOMS: atom_id res chain seq x y z
N MET A 1 -0.17 -41.43 -66.29
CA MET A 1 -1.18 -40.49 -65.76
C MET A 1 -1.26 -40.71 -64.24
N TYR A 2 -0.51 -39.93 -63.47
CA TYR A 2 -0.46 -40.04 -61.99
C TYR A 2 -0.43 -38.62 -61.43
N ARG A 3 -1.48 -38.21 -60.71
CA ARG A 3 -1.57 -36.89 -60.06
C ARG A 3 -1.08 -37.02 -58.62
N PRO A 4 -0.09 -36.24 -58.16
CA PRO A 4 0.23 -36.17 -56.75
C PRO A 4 -0.78 -35.29 -56.00
N ILE A 5 -1.13 -35.77 -54.82
CA ILE A 5 -2.08 -35.21 -53.85
C ILE A 5 -1.48 -33.96 -53.19
N ARG A 6 -2.32 -32.93 -53.02
CA ARG A 6 -2.03 -31.72 -52.25
C ARG A 6 -1.90 -32.03 -50.76
N ALA A 7 -0.93 -31.43 -50.08
CA ALA A 7 -1.03 -31.18 -48.64
C ALA A 7 -0.49 -29.76 -48.36
N ALA A 8 -1.40 -28.80 -48.24
CA ALA A 8 -1.12 -27.48 -47.72
C ALA A 8 -1.21 -27.55 -46.18
N GLY A 9 -0.07 -27.56 -45.51
CA GLY A 9 0.01 -27.42 -44.06
C GLY A 9 0.19 -25.96 -43.69
N ALA A 10 -0.90 -25.23 -43.46
CA ALA A 10 -0.84 -23.91 -42.82
C ALA A 10 -0.87 -24.13 -41.30
N ALA A 11 0.30 -24.08 -40.66
CA ALA A 11 0.40 -24.06 -39.21
C ALA A 11 -0.03 -22.67 -38.71
N LEU A 12 -1.22 -22.58 -38.12
CA LEU A 12 -1.72 -21.38 -37.46
C LEU A 12 -0.99 -21.24 -36.11
N ALA A 13 -0.01 -20.33 -36.04
CA ALA A 13 0.62 -19.97 -34.78
C ALA A 13 -0.37 -19.13 -33.94
N LEU A 14 -0.98 -19.75 -32.93
CA LEU A 14 -1.64 -19.02 -31.85
C LEU A 14 -0.56 -18.40 -30.96
N ALA A 15 -0.18 -17.16 -31.26
CA ALA A 15 0.55 -16.34 -30.31
C ALA A 15 -0.41 -16.00 -29.16
N SER A 16 -0.32 -16.74 -28.05
CA SER A 16 -0.92 -16.33 -26.79
C SER A 16 -0.28 -15.02 -26.35
N ALA A 17 -1.01 -13.92 -26.50
CA ALA A 17 -0.73 -12.69 -25.78
C ALA A 17 -1.05 -12.92 -24.30
N ALA A 18 -0.16 -13.62 -23.59
CA ALA A 18 -0.04 -13.38 -22.17
C ALA A 18 0.49 -11.94 -22.06
N ALA A 19 -0.42 -10.98 -21.89
CA ALA A 19 -0.03 -9.69 -21.35
C ALA A 19 0.60 -9.99 -20.00
N ALA A 20 1.92 -10.07 -19.98
CA ALA A 20 2.69 -10.12 -18.77
C ALA A 20 2.34 -8.82 -18.04
N PHE A 21 1.46 -8.92 -17.03
CA PHE A 21 1.40 -7.92 -15.99
C PHE A 21 2.76 -7.98 -15.29
N ALA A 22 3.75 -7.29 -15.84
CA ALA A 22 4.75 -6.66 -15.02
C ALA A 22 3.96 -5.61 -14.24
N ALA A 23 3.34 -6.02 -13.13
CA ALA A 23 2.77 -5.12 -12.17
C ALA A 23 3.94 -4.25 -11.72
N THR A 24 4.03 -3.05 -12.28
CA THR A 24 4.85 -2.01 -11.72
C THR A 24 4.37 -1.84 -10.28
N LEU A 25 5.25 -1.47 -9.35
CA LEU A 25 4.91 -1.09 -7.97
C LEU A 25 3.88 0.07 -7.88
N ALA A 26 3.36 0.54 -9.01
CA ALA A 26 2.29 1.51 -9.12
C ALA A 26 1.03 1.01 -8.41
N ALA A 27 0.70 1.68 -7.31
CA ALA A 27 -0.54 1.51 -6.58
C ALA A 27 -1.37 2.80 -6.67
N PRO A 28 -1.95 3.13 -7.85
CA PRO A 28 -2.56 4.43 -8.07
C PRO A 28 -3.77 4.67 -7.16
N TYR A 29 -4.56 3.63 -6.85
CA TYR A 29 -5.64 3.76 -5.88
C TYR A 29 -5.10 3.99 -4.45
N ALA A 30 -4.02 3.30 -4.05
CA ALA A 30 -3.38 3.56 -2.76
C ALA A 30 -2.89 5.02 -2.65
N GLN A 31 -2.30 5.58 -3.71
CA GLN A 31 -1.88 6.98 -3.72
C GLN A 31 -3.07 7.93 -3.61
N GLN A 32 -4.17 7.68 -4.33
CA GLN A 32 -5.40 8.47 -4.19
C GLN A 32 -5.94 8.43 -2.75
N LEU A 33 -5.87 7.28 -2.07
CA LEU A 33 -6.26 7.18 -0.67
C LEU A 33 -5.35 8.04 0.22
N VAL A 34 -4.03 8.01 0.01
CA VAL A 34 -3.07 8.87 0.72
C VAL A 34 -3.43 10.35 0.55
N ASP A 35 -3.64 10.78 -0.70
CA ASP A 35 -3.89 12.19 -1.02
C ASP A 35 -5.19 12.69 -0.39
N ILE A 36 -6.27 11.90 -0.47
CA ILE A 36 -7.57 12.26 0.11
C ILE A 36 -7.49 12.27 1.65
N THR A 37 -6.76 11.34 2.24
CA THR A 37 -6.61 11.26 3.70
C THR A 37 -5.85 12.48 4.21
N LEU A 38 -4.73 12.85 3.59
CA LEU A 38 -3.98 14.05 3.96
C LEU A 38 -4.80 15.33 3.78
N ALA A 39 -5.64 15.40 2.75
CA ALA A 39 -6.54 16.54 2.55
C ALA A 39 -7.61 16.65 3.64
N ALA A 40 -8.06 15.53 4.21
CA ALA A 40 -9.05 15.48 5.29
C ALA A 40 -8.45 15.74 6.70
N HIS A 41 -7.15 15.46 6.87
CA HIS A 41 -6.44 15.52 8.15
C HIS A 41 -5.29 16.52 8.12
N PRO A 42 -5.53 17.83 8.32
CA PRO A 42 -4.47 18.86 8.28
C PRO A 42 -3.40 18.69 9.38
N GLU A 43 -3.68 17.93 10.43
CA GLU A 43 -2.74 17.54 11.48
C GLU A 43 -1.72 16.47 11.04
N LEU A 44 -2.04 15.70 9.99
CA LEU A 44 -1.24 14.61 9.46
C LEU A 44 -0.21 15.15 8.46
N THR A 45 1.07 15.11 8.81
CA THR A 45 2.16 15.65 7.98
C THR A 45 2.78 14.60 7.07
N ILE A 46 2.77 13.33 7.47
CA ILE A 46 3.28 12.22 6.68
C ILE A 46 2.29 11.07 6.74
N LEU A 47 2.02 10.47 5.59
CA LEU A 47 1.31 9.22 5.49
C LEU A 47 2.02 8.32 4.49
N ALA A 48 2.37 7.10 4.93
CA ALA A 48 3.00 6.08 4.10
C ALA A 48 2.32 4.73 4.31
N LEU A 49 2.08 4.01 3.21
CA LEU A 49 1.47 2.68 3.22
C LEU A 49 2.52 1.65 2.83
N HIS A 50 2.95 0.86 3.81
CA HIS A 50 3.82 -0.29 3.61
C HIS A 50 2.97 -1.55 3.41
N VAL A 51 3.10 -2.21 2.27
CA VAL A 51 2.28 -3.36 1.88
C VAL A 51 3.17 -4.37 1.17
N THR A 52 2.83 -5.66 1.22
CA THR A 52 3.46 -6.66 0.34
C THR A 52 2.61 -6.77 -0.94
N PRO A 53 3.07 -6.24 -2.09
CA PRO A 53 2.32 -6.36 -3.33
C PRO A 53 2.03 -7.82 -3.69
N PRO A 54 0.89 -8.15 -4.34
CA PRO A 54 0.53 -9.53 -4.66
C PRO A 54 1.57 -10.32 -5.48
N THR A 55 2.42 -9.62 -6.23
CA THR A 55 3.48 -10.20 -7.10
C THR A 55 4.86 -10.15 -6.47
N GLU A 56 5.00 -9.62 -5.24
CA GLU A 56 6.27 -9.42 -4.57
C GLU A 56 6.33 -10.17 -3.23
N ARG A 57 7.55 -10.29 -2.70
CA ARG A 57 7.80 -10.97 -1.41
C ARG A 57 8.03 -9.99 -0.28
N ASP A 58 8.55 -8.81 -0.61
CA ASP A 58 8.93 -7.83 0.38
C ASP A 58 7.75 -6.92 0.70
N ASN A 59 7.66 -6.52 1.96
CA ASN A 59 6.78 -5.45 2.38
C ASN A 59 7.48 -4.11 2.07
N VAL A 60 6.85 -3.25 1.27
CA VAL A 60 7.45 -2.04 0.70
C VAL A 60 6.45 -0.88 0.71
N ILE A 61 6.96 0.36 0.68
CA ILE A 61 6.10 1.53 0.48
C ILE A 61 5.46 1.46 -0.90
N ILE A 62 4.13 1.41 -0.97
CA ILE A 62 3.38 1.43 -2.23
C ILE A 62 2.75 2.80 -2.53
N ALA A 63 2.57 3.64 -1.50
CA ALA A 63 2.04 5.00 -1.61
C ALA A 63 2.52 5.84 -0.43
N SER A 64 2.85 7.11 -0.69
CA SER A 64 3.13 8.09 0.38
C SER A 64 3.17 9.52 -0.15
N ASN A 65 3.10 10.52 0.74
CA ASN A 65 3.37 11.92 0.37
C ASN A 65 4.85 12.32 0.44
N ILE A 66 5.74 11.39 0.83
CA ILE A 66 7.19 11.63 0.92
C ILE A 66 7.98 10.82 -0.12
N GLY A 67 7.28 10.17 -1.06
CA GLY A 67 7.86 9.29 -2.07
C GLY A 67 8.34 7.95 -1.47
N ARG A 68 9.61 7.60 -1.72
CA ARG A 68 10.23 6.35 -1.24
C ARG A 68 9.50 5.07 -1.69
N ILE A 69 8.72 5.13 -2.77
CA ILE A 69 7.99 3.99 -3.32
C ILE A 69 8.98 2.85 -3.64
N GLY A 70 8.66 1.64 -3.19
CA GLY A 70 9.52 0.46 -3.28
C GLY A 70 10.56 0.32 -2.16
N LYS A 71 10.69 1.31 -1.25
CA LYS A 71 11.53 1.14 -0.06
C LYS A 71 10.96 0.03 0.81
N ARG A 72 11.79 -0.96 1.13
CA ARG A 72 11.45 -2.03 2.07
C ARG A 72 11.13 -1.47 3.47
N ALA A 73 10.10 -2.04 4.07
CA ALA A 73 9.83 -1.95 5.48
C ALA A 73 11.06 -2.43 6.27
N ASP A 74 11.38 -1.73 7.35
CA ASP A 74 12.46 -2.15 8.24
C ASP A 74 11.95 -3.07 9.36
N ALA A 75 12.84 -3.47 10.27
CA ALA A 75 12.50 -4.41 11.33
C ALA A 75 11.41 -3.87 12.28
N ASP A 76 11.35 -2.54 12.45
CA ASP A 76 10.38 -1.91 13.32
C ASP A 76 8.97 -1.95 12.70
N ASP A 77 8.86 -1.62 11.41
CA ASP A 77 7.62 -1.78 10.64
C ASP A 77 7.12 -3.25 10.69
N LEU A 78 8.02 -4.22 10.48
CA LEU A 78 7.66 -5.64 10.48
C LEU A 78 7.23 -6.16 11.86
N ALA A 79 7.76 -5.60 12.95
CA ALA A 79 7.33 -5.93 14.30
C ALA A 79 5.90 -5.47 14.60
N VAL A 80 5.43 -4.39 13.96
CA VAL A 80 4.02 -3.96 14.04
C VAL A 80 3.09 -4.99 13.41
N LEU A 81 3.47 -5.57 12.26
CA LEU A 81 2.70 -6.64 11.62
C LEU A 81 2.60 -7.90 12.47
N ASP A 82 3.72 -8.33 13.05
CA ASP A 82 3.78 -9.57 13.84
C ASP A 82 3.02 -9.44 15.17
N SER A 83 3.20 -8.30 15.86
CA SER A 83 2.62 -8.10 17.19
C SER A 83 1.20 -7.55 17.18
N GLY A 84 0.79 -6.87 16.10
CA GLY A 84 -0.44 -6.10 16.01
C GLY A 84 -0.47 -4.86 16.91
N ARG A 85 0.66 -4.51 17.56
CA ARG A 85 0.73 -3.40 18.52
C ARG A 85 1.23 -2.12 17.85
N PRO A 86 0.67 -0.95 18.21
CA PRO A 86 1.18 0.33 17.73
C PRO A 86 2.64 0.55 18.13
N ARG A 87 3.42 1.13 17.22
CA ARG A 87 4.71 1.74 17.54
C ARG A 87 4.56 3.26 17.52
N VAL A 88 5.15 3.93 18.51
CA VAL A 88 5.05 5.39 18.69
C VAL A 88 6.45 5.96 18.91
N GLU A 89 6.85 6.90 18.06
CA GLU A 89 8.19 7.49 18.08
C GLU A 89 8.13 9.01 17.89
N VAL A 90 8.99 9.75 18.59
CA VAL A 90 9.19 11.18 18.32
C VAL A 90 10.19 11.31 17.18
N THR A 91 9.79 11.96 16.10
CA THR A 91 10.65 12.16 14.93
C THR A 91 11.75 13.19 15.23
N LYS A 92 12.72 13.31 14.32
CA LYS A 92 13.77 14.33 14.40
C LYS A 92 13.23 15.77 14.36
N THR A 93 12.03 15.99 13.83
CA THR A 93 11.39 17.32 13.81
C THR A 93 10.62 17.63 15.10
N GLY A 94 10.52 16.67 16.03
CA GLY A 94 9.72 16.78 17.25
C GLY A 94 8.25 16.38 17.07
N ASP A 95 7.85 16.03 15.85
CA ASP A 95 6.53 15.45 15.55
C ASP A 95 6.41 14.03 16.11
N LEU A 96 5.19 13.48 16.17
CA LEU A 96 4.97 12.11 16.63
C LEU A 96 4.59 11.21 15.45
N SER A 97 5.42 10.20 15.19
CA SER A 97 5.14 9.12 14.26
C SER A 97 4.43 7.98 14.98
N VAL A 98 3.38 7.46 14.38
CA VAL A 98 2.61 6.32 14.84
C VAL A 98 2.49 5.33 13.70
N GLU A 99 2.94 4.10 13.94
CA GLU A 99 2.80 2.98 13.01
C GLU A 99 1.76 2.01 13.56
N LEU A 100 0.83 1.60 12.70
CA LEU A 100 -0.26 0.69 13.02
C LEU A 100 -0.35 -0.40 11.95
N PRO A 101 -0.93 -1.59 12.27
CA PRO A 101 -1.37 -2.51 11.25
C PRO A 101 -2.38 -1.83 10.33
N MET A 102 -2.18 -1.91 9.01
CA MET A 102 -3.12 -1.43 7.99
C MET A 102 -4.14 -2.51 7.70
N HIS A 103 -5.43 -2.15 7.72
CA HIS A 103 -6.53 -3.08 7.48
C HIS A 103 -7.24 -2.77 6.16
N ASP A 104 -7.83 -3.79 5.53
CA ASP A 104 -8.88 -3.58 4.53
C ASP A 104 -10.26 -3.43 5.21
N ALA A 105 -11.28 -3.14 4.40
CA ALA A 105 -12.67 -2.93 4.84
C ALA A 105 -13.30 -4.15 5.51
N ARG A 106 -12.66 -5.33 5.44
CA ARG A 106 -13.10 -6.57 6.10
C ARG A 106 -12.33 -6.82 7.40
N GLY A 107 -11.47 -5.89 7.83
CA GLY A 107 -10.63 -6.02 9.00
C GLY A 107 -9.42 -6.93 8.79
N LYS A 108 -9.08 -7.32 7.55
CA LYS A 108 -7.88 -8.12 7.29
C LYS A 108 -6.65 -7.21 7.34
N THR A 109 -5.64 -7.60 8.11
CA THR A 109 -4.31 -6.96 8.05
C THR A 109 -3.66 -7.17 6.68
N ILE A 110 -3.31 -6.08 6.02
CA ILE A 110 -2.75 -6.05 4.66
C ILE A 110 -1.44 -5.29 4.55
N GLY A 111 -0.96 -4.68 5.64
CA GLY A 111 0.27 -3.90 5.66
C GLY A 111 0.47 -3.12 6.96
N VAL A 112 1.29 -2.07 6.90
CA VAL A 112 1.51 -1.09 7.97
C VAL A 112 1.17 0.29 7.42
N ILE A 113 0.49 1.09 8.25
CA ILE A 113 0.27 2.51 8.01
C ILE A 113 1.22 3.29 8.91
N GLY A 114 2.15 4.03 8.31
CA GLY A 114 3.03 4.97 9.02
C GLY A 114 2.46 6.37 8.91
N SER A 115 2.12 6.98 10.05
CA SER A 115 1.47 8.29 10.12
C SER A 115 2.23 9.23 11.05
N THR A 116 2.62 10.40 10.56
CA THR A 116 3.27 11.42 11.40
C THR A 116 2.34 12.59 11.60
N PHE A 117 2.17 13.01 12.86
CA PHE A 117 1.28 14.09 13.26
C PHE A 117 2.08 15.24 13.85
N ARG A 118 1.62 16.47 13.58
CA ARG A 118 2.13 17.65 14.28
C ARG A 118 1.97 17.44 15.78
N TYR A 119 3.06 17.55 16.52
CA TYR A 119 3.06 17.29 17.96
C TYR A 119 3.76 18.40 18.74
N ALA A 120 3.06 18.95 19.72
CA ALA A 120 3.63 19.91 20.65
C ALA A 120 4.08 19.20 21.94
N PRO A 121 5.27 19.51 22.48
CA PRO A 121 5.70 18.99 23.78
C PRO A 121 4.65 19.23 24.86
N GLY A 122 4.36 18.20 25.66
CA GLY A 122 3.32 18.23 26.70
C GLY A 122 1.94 17.81 26.24
N THR A 123 1.70 17.61 24.93
CA THR A 123 0.47 16.96 24.44
C THR A 123 0.46 15.50 24.88
N ASP A 124 -0.68 14.99 25.35
CA ASP A 124 -0.80 13.56 25.66
C ASP A 124 -0.64 12.73 24.38
N ARG A 125 0.38 11.88 24.34
CA ARG A 125 0.66 11.00 23.20
C ARG A 125 -0.51 10.09 22.84
N ASN A 126 -1.33 9.71 23.83
CA ASN A 126 -2.50 8.87 23.57
C ASN A 126 -3.55 9.57 22.69
N VAL A 127 -3.59 10.91 22.68
CA VAL A 127 -4.45 11.66 21.76
C VAL A 127 -4.01 11.41 20.32
N ILE A 128 -2.71 11.49 20.05
CA ILE A 128 -2.15 11.25 18.71
C ILE A 128 -2.34 9.79 18.28
N VAL A 129 -2.15 8.84 19.20
CA VAL A 129 -2.40 7.42 18.91
C VAL A 129 -3.86 7.21 18.49
N ARG A 130 -4.83 7.79 19.20
CA ARG A 130 -6.25 7.71 18.81
C ARG A 130 -6.54 8.37 17.47
N GLN A 131 -5.87 9.47 17.13
CA GLN A 131 -5.99 10.09 15.81
C GLN A 131 -5.43 9.18 14.71
N ALA A 132 -4.29 8.53 14.95
CA ALA A 132 -3.71 7.56 14.03
C ALA A 132 -4.64 6.35 13.82
N GLU A 133 -5.29 5.86 14.89
CA GLU A 133 -6.28 4.78 14.82
C GLU A 133 -7.50 5.21 14.00
N GLN A 134 -8.00 6.42 14.19
CA GLN A 134 -9.10 6.98 13.39
C GLN A 134 -8.73 7.04 11.91
N VAL A 135 -7.55 7.60 11.58
CA VAL A 135 -7.04 7.65 10.20
C VAL A 135 -6.94 6.26 9.58
N ARG A 136 -6.40 5.27 10.31
CA ARG A 136 -6.34 3.87 9.87
C ARG A 136 -7.73 3.33 9.56
N ASP A 137 -8.71 3.54 10.43
CA ASP A 137 -10.04 2.96 10.31
C ASP A 137 -10.84 3.60 9.16
N GLU A 138 -10.69 4.91 8.95
CA GLU A 138 -11.27 5.62 7.80
C GLU A 138 -10.67 5.13 6.48
N LEU A 139 -9.34 4.96 6.43
CA LEU A 139 -8.64 4.42 5.26
C LEU A 139 -9.04 2.96 5.00
N ALA A 140 -9.20 2.15 6.05
CA ALA A 140 -9.67 0.78 5.96
C ALA A 140 -11.08 0.70 5.35
N GLY A 141 -12.02 1.56 5.79
CA GLY A 141 -13.36 1.65 5.22
C GLY A 141 -13.39 1.99 3.73
N ARG A 142 -12.33 2.60 3.21
CA ARG A 142 -12.14 2.94 1.79
C ARG A 142 -11.22 1.97 1.05
N THR A 143 -10.76 0.91 1.69
CA THR A 143 -9.85 -0.09 1.10
C THR A 143 -10.58 -1.42 0.97
N PRO A 144 -11.22 -1.73 -0.17
CA PRO A 144 -12.01 -2.97 -0.29
C PRO A 144 -11.20 -4.26 -0.13
N SER A 145 -9.93 -4.23 -0.53
CA SER A 145 -8.99 -5.35 -0.44
C SER A 145 -7.56 -4.89 -0.77
N LEU A 146 -6.57 -5.72 -0.46
CA LEU A 146 -5.19 -5.56 -0.93
C LEU A 146 -5.08 -5.34 -2.45
N ALA A 147 -5.78 -6.14 -3.26
CA ALA A 147 -5.68 -6.06 -4.71
C ALA A 147 -6.27 -4.75 -5.27
N ALA A 148 -7.25 -4.16 -4.57
CA ALA A 148 -7.87 -2.90 -4.98
C ALA A 148 -6.88 -1.72 -4.95
N LEU A 149 -5.89 -1.75 -4.05
CA LEU A 149 -4.86 -0.71 -3.92
C LEU A 149 -4.06 -0.48 -5.21
N PHE A 150 -3.98 -1.50 -6.06
CA PHE A 150 -3.23 -1.48 -7.32
C PHE A 150 -4.10 -1.21 -8.55
N GLN A 151 -5.42 -1.05 -8.39
CA GLN A 151 -6.31 -0.79 -9.51
C GLN A 151 -6.22 0.69 -9.95
N PRO A 152 -6.46 0.98 -11.25
CA PRO A 152 -6.56 2.36 -11.73
C PRO A 152 -7.62 3.17 -10.97
N THR A 153 -7.36 4.45 -10.81
CA THR A 153 -8.35 5.41 -10.31
C THR A 153 -9.31 5.78 -11.44
N ARG A 154 -10.57 6.04 -11.10
CA ARG A 154 -11.55 6.58 -12.05
C ARG A 154 -11.56 8.10 -12.00
#